data_AF-A0A8S0XSR5-F1
#
_entry.id   AF-A0A8S0XSR5-F1
#
_cell.length_a   1.000
_cell.length_b   1.000
_cell.length_c   1.000
_cell.angle_alpha   90.00
_cell.angle_beta   90.00
_cell.angle_gamma   90.00
#
_symmetry.space_group_name_H-M   'P 1'
#
loop_
_entity.id
_entity.type
_entity.pdbx_description
1 polymer ?
#
loop_
_entity_poly.entity_id
_entity_poly.type
_entity_poly.pdbx_seq_one_letter_code
_entity_poly.pdbx_strand_id
1 'polypeptide(L)'
;MNKHLNSVREFHDACLLPQAEHGTPGHLSDMDIILRQALLMEAGSEVFKAIRAGEMAEILAGLINLSYSALGAIALRGEDVTEQPVCWRHDGFVLSLMRLLSDKINNCTTGNTADYSEIYCLCVHLSKNYLNADFDKAFQIVHEHRMSTLKDTRQSIDEDADETRKSKRLKVPDLTEYFYE
;
A
#
# COMPACT_ATOMS: atom_id res chain seq x y z
N MET A 1 17.48 3.84 -0.52
CA MET A 1 16.33 3.09 0.01
C MET A 1 15.29 4.04 0.57
N ASN A 2 14.16 4.11 -0.10
CA ASN A 2 12.98 4.84 0.35
C ASN A 2 12.53 4.37 1.75
N LYS A 3 12.21 5.30 2.66
CA LYS A 3 11.86 4.96 4.07
C LYS A 3 10.61 4.07 4.19
N HIS A 4 9.60 4.28 3.34
CA HIS A 4 8.37 3.48 3.36
C HIS A 4 8.63 2.08 2.81
N LEU A 5 9.50 1.96 1.79
CA LEU A 5 9.96 0.66 1.31
C LEU A 5 10.66 -0.13 2.42
N ASN A 6 11.50 0.51 3.24
CA ASN A 6 12.16 -0.14 4.39
C ASN A 6 11.13 -0.74 5.35
N SER A 7 10.11 0.03 5.71
CA SER A 7 9.03 -0.45 6.59
C SER A 7 8.28 -1.64 5.98
N VAL A 8 8.03 -1.64 4.67
CA VAL A 8 7.38 -2.80 4.02
C VAL A 8 8.30 -4.03 4.01
N ARG A 9 9.60 -3.84 3.76
CA ARG A 9 10.59 -4.93 3.83
C ARG A 9 10.68 -5.51 5.25
N GLU A 10 10.73 -4.65 6.27
CA GLU A 10 10.68 -5.05 7.68
C GLU A 10 9.42 -5.87 7.98
N PHE A 11 8.26 -5.44 7.49
CA PHE A 11 7.02 -6.19 7.66
C PHE A 11 7.01 -7.53 6.93
N HIS A 12 7.62 -7.62 5.74
CA HIS A 12 7.79 -8.88 5.03
C HIS A 12 8.72 -9.84 5.78
N ASP A 13 9.86 -9.35 6.28
CA ASP A 13 10.78 -10.12 7.12
C ASP A 13 10.07 -10.61 8.38
N ALA A 14 9.30 -9.71 9.01
CA ALA A 14 8.45 -10.05 10.12
C ALA A 14 7.45 -11.13 9.72
N CYS A 15 6.80 -11.08 8.57
CA CYS A 15 5.88 -12.11 8.08
C CYS A 15 6.55 -13.40 7.55
N LEU A 16 7.89 -13.49 7.54
CA LEU A 16 8.65 -14.58 6.90
C LEU A 16 8.32 -14.74 5.40
N LEU A 17 7.98 -13.63 4.74
CA LEU A 17 7.73 -13.61 3.30
C LEU A 17 9.07 -13.60 2.55
N PRO A 18 9.34 -14.59 1.67
CA PRO A 18 10.55 -14.57 0.85
C PRO A 18 10.58 -13.32 -0.03
N GLN A 19 11.64 -12.54 0.07
CA GLN A 19 11.87 -11.35 -0.75
C GLN A 19 13.33 -11.29 -1.19
N ALA A 20 13.60 -10.73 -2.36
CA ALA A 20 14.97 -10.55 -2.82
C ALA A 20 15.72 -9.54 -1.92
N GLU A 21 17.04 -9.76 -1.81
CA GLU A 21 17.93 -8.82 -1.13
C GLU A 21 17.88 -7.46 -1.82
N HIS A 22 17.97 -6.39 -1.01
CA HIS A 22 17.92 -5.05 -1.55
C HIS A 22 19.15 -4.77 -2.44
N GLY A 23 18.91 -4.24 -3.64
CA GLY A 23 19.95 -3.99 -4.64
C GLY A 23 20.26 -5.20 -5.53
N THR A 24 19.58 -6.33 -5.32
CA THR A 24 19.77 -7.57 -6.10
C THR A 24 18.45 -7.93 -6.80
N PRO A 25 18.19 -7.35 -8.00
CA PRO A 25 16.92 -7.52 -8.69
C PRO A 25 16.56 -9.00 -8.93
N GLY A 26 15.42 -9.39 -8.36
CA GLY A 26 14.78 -10.68 -8.59
C GLY A 26 13.65 -10.59 -9.61
N HIS A 27 13.25 -11.76 -10.13
CA HIS A 27 12.04 -11.92 -10.93
C HIS A 27 10.86 -12.31 -10.05
N LEU A 28 9.70 -11.67 -10.26
CA LEU A 28 8.45 -12.13 -9.65
C LEU A 28 7.91 -13.30 -10.46
N SER A 29 7.45 -14.35 -9.79
CA SER A 29 6.72 -15.42 -10.47
C SER A 29 5.38 -14.90 -10.99
N ASP A 30 4.81 -15.54 -12.02
CA ASP A 30 3.46 -15.22 -12.51
C ASP A 30 2.42 -15.24 -11.38
N MET A 31 2.54 -16.17 -10.43
CA MET A 31 1.66 -16.27 -9.28
C MET A 31 1.82 -15.08 -8.32
N ASP A 32 3.05 -14.60 -8.11
CA ASP A 32 3.29 -13.38 -7.34
C ASP A 32 2.71 -12.16 -8.05
N ILE A 33 2.86 -12.05 -9.37
CA ILE A 33 2.29 -10.96 -10.16
C ILE A 33 0.76 -10.97 -10.03
N ILE A 34 0.12 -12.13 -10.18
CA ILE A 34 -1.35 -12.28 -10.02
C ILE A 34 -1.78 -11.88 -8.61
N LEU A 35 -1.07 -12.34 -7.57
CA LEU A 35 -1.37 -11.99 -6.19
C LEU A 35 -1.23 -10.49 -5.93
N ARG A 36 -0.14 -9.86 -6.42
CA ARG A 36 0.08 -8.42 -6.27
C ARG A 36 -0.98 -7.62 -7.01
N GLN A 37 -1.39 -8.05 -8.21
CA GLN A 37 -2.49 -7.43 -8.93
C GLN A 37 -3.80 -7.51 -8.14
N ALA A 38 -4.14 -8.67 -7.57
CA ALA A 38 -5.34 -8.84 -6.75
C ALA A 38 -5.33 -7.91 -5.53
N LEU A 39 -4.20 -7.80 -4.84
CA LEU A 39 -4.02 -6.90 -3.68
C LEU A 39 -4.16 -5.41 -4.06
N LEU A 40 -3.63 -5.01 -5.22
CA LEU A 40 -3.80 -3.65 -5.74
C LEU A 40 -5.26 -3.36 -6.09
N MET A 41 -5.95 -4.30 -6.74
CA MET A 41 -7.37 -4.15 -7.09
C MET A 41 -8.25 -4.07 -5.83
N GLU A 42 -7.95 -4.88 -4.81
CA GLU A 42 -8.65 -4.82 -3.53
C GLU A 42 -8.43 -3.47 -2.85
N ALA A 43 -7.18 -3.02 -2.71
CA ALA A 43 -6.86 -1.73 -2.08
C ALA A 43 -7.46 -0.55 -2.86
N GLY A 44 -7.39 -0.57 -4.20
CA GLY A 44 -7.99 0.45 -5.06
C GLY A 44 -9.52 0.50 -4.95
N SER A 45 -10.17 -0.66 -4.81
CA SER A 45 -11.62 -0.73 -4.58
C SER A 45 -12.05 -0.04 -3.28
N GLU A 46 -11.28 -0.21 -2.19
CA GLU A 46 -11.54 0.49 -0.93
C GLU A 46 -11.35 2.00 -1.07
N VAL A 47 -10.32 2.46 -1.81
CA VAL A 47 -10.16 3.89 -2.14
C VAL A 47 -11.39 4.43 -2.87
N PHE A 48 -11.91 3.70 -3.86
CA PHE A 48 -13.10 4.15 -4.61
C PHE A 48 -14.37 4.20 -3.76
N LYS A 49 -14.54 3.25 -2.82
CA LYS A 49 -15.66 3.28 -1.87
C LYS A 49 -15.57 4.48 -0.95
N ALA A 50 -14.39 4.75 -0.38
CA ALA A 50 -14.16 5.91 0.48
C ALA A 50 -14.38 7.24 -0.26
N ILE A 51 -13.89 7.32 -1.50
CA ILE A 51 -14.12 8.47 -2.39
C ILE A 51 -15.62 8.68 -2.62
N ARG A 52 -16.36 7.61 -2.92
CA ARG A 52 -17.82 7.68 -3.11
C ARG A 52 -18.54 8.15 -1.85
N ALA A 53 -18.07 7.73 -0.67
CA ALA A 53 -18.64 8.12 0.62
C ALA A 53 -18.26 9.56 1.03
N GLY A 54 -17.19 10.12 0.44
CA GLY A 54 -16.66 11.43 0.82
C GLY A 54 -15.88 11.42 2.13
N GLU A 55 -15.44 10.24 2.59
CA GLU A 55 -14.80 10.06 3.89
C GLU A 55 -13.29 10.22 3.77
N MET A 56 -12.79 11.44 4.01
CA MET A 56 -11.39 11.80 3.75
C MET A 56 -10.39 10.90 4.49
N ALA A 57 -10.65 10.57 5.76
CA ALA A 57 -9.80 9.67 6.54
C ALA A 57 -9.73 8.26 5.95
N GLU A 58 -10.86 7.74 5.45
CA GLU A 58 -10.90 6.45 4.76
C GLU A 58 -10.20 6.51 3.39
N ILE A 59 -10.29 7.64 2.67
CA ILE A 59 -9.55 7.82 1.41
C ILE A 59 -8.04 7.77 1.70
N LEU A 60 -7.58 8.49 2.74
CA LEU A 60 -6.18 8.47 3.16
C LEU A 60 -5.74 7.05 3.54
N ALA A 61 -6.52 6.35 4.36
CA ALA A 61 -6.25 4.96 4.74
C ALA A 61 -6.15 4.04 3.51
N GLY A 62 -7.05 4.22 2.55
CA GLY A 62 -7.02 3.50 1.27
C GLY A 62 -5.75 3.79 0.46
N LEU A 63 -5.34 5.05 0.35
CA LEU A 63 -4.12 5.45 -0.36
C LEU A 63 -2.85 4.89 0.30
N ILE A 64 -2.80 4.87 1.64
CA ILE A 64 -1.71 4.23 2.39
C ILE A 64 -1.68 2.72 2.12
N ASN A 65 -2.83 2.05 2.17
CA ASN A 65 -2.91 0.61 1.88
C ASN A 65 -2.49 0.28 0.44
N LEU A 66 -2.94 1.07 -0.53
CA LEU A 66 -2.58 0.92 -1.93
C LEU A 66 -1.07 1.11 -2.13
N SER A 67 -0.49 2.11 -1.47
CA SER A 67 0.96 2.33 -1.44
C SER A 67 1.71 1.14 -0.84
N TYR A 68 1.23 0.61 0.29
CA TYR A 68 1.84 -0.54 0.95
C TYR A 68 1.83 -1.77 0.06
N SER A 69 0.74 -2.02 -0.67
CA SER A 69 0.62 -3.12 -1.63
C SER A 69 1.60 -2.96 -2.80
N ALA A 70 1.71 -1.75 -3.37
CA ALA A 70 2.64 -1.45 -4.45
C ALA A 70 4.11 -1.63 -4.01
N LEU A 71 4.48 -1.03 -2.87
CA LEU A 71 5.81 -1.19 -2.27
C LEU A 71 6.12 -2.65 -1.93
N GLY A 72 5.11 -3.46 -1.60
CA GLY A 72 5.29 -4.90 -1.38
C GLY A 72 5.79 -5.63 -2.62
N ALA A 73 5.31 -5.28 -3.81
CA ALA A 73 5.82 -5.87 -5.05
C ALA A 73 7.27 -5.44 -5.34
N ILE A 74 7.61 -4.17 -5.07
CA ILE A 74 8.98 -3.64 -5.21
C ILE A 74 9.93 -4.36 -4.22
N ALA A 75 9.49 -4.54 -2.98
CA ALA A 75 10.24 -5.23 -1.95
C ALA A 75 10.57 -6.68 -2.34
N LEU A 76 9.60 -7.42 -2.88
CA LEU A 76 9.81 -8.78 -3.39
C LEU A 76 10.88 -8.84 -4.48
N ARG A 77 10.91 -7.84 -5.38
CA ARG A 77 11.92 -7.74 -6.44
C ARG A 77 13.29 -7.29 -5.96
N GLY A 78 13.42 -6.76 -4.74
CA GLY A 78 14.71 -6.26 -4.23
C GLY A 78 15.16 -4.94 -4.86
N GLU A 79 14.29 -4.29 -5.64
CA GLU A 79 14.57 -3.00 -6.28
C GLU A 79 14.25 -1.82 -5.34
N ASP A 80 14.53 -0.59 -5.77
CA ASP A 80 14.16 0.64 -5.03
C ASP A 80 13.01 1.36 -5.75
N VAL A 81 12.38 2.30 -5.04
CA VAL A 81 11.34 3.15 -5.62
C VAL A 81 11.97 4.08 -6.65
N THR A 82 11.42 4.08 -7.86
CA THR A 82 11.78 5.08 -8.88
C THR A 82 10.87 6.29 -8.70
N GLU A 83 11.41 7.41 -8.23
CA GLU A 83 10.64 8.66 -8.12
C GLU A 83 10.25 9.15 -9.51
N GLN A 84 8.94 9.38 -9.70
CA GLN A 84 8.41 9.90 -10.95
C GLN A 84 7.55 11.15 -10.70
N PRO A 85 7.63 12.15 -11.59
CA PRO A 85 6.76 13.31 -11.51
C PRO A 85 5.30 12.90 -11.77
N VAL A 86 4.40 13.27 -10.85
CA VAL A 86 2.97 13.03 -11.00
C VAL A 86 2.33 14.23 -11.69
N CYS A 87 2.04 14.08 -12.98
CA CYS A 87 1.32 15.08 -13.77
C CYS A 87 -0.20 14.93 -13.60
N TRP A 88 -0.70 15.22 -12.39
CA TRP A 88 -2.14 15.34 -12.14
C TRP A 88 -2.47 16.65 -11.44
N ARG A 89 -3.54 17.30 -11.90
CA ARG A 89 -4.15 18.48 -11.28
C ARG A 89 -5.63 18.21 -11.10
N HIS A 90 -6.15 18.65 -9.96
CA HIS A 90 -7.57 18.55 -9.66
C HIS A 90 -8.38 19.34 -10.71
N ASP A 91 -9.21 18.63 -11.48
CA ASP A 91 -10.05 19.19 -12.54
C ASP A 91 -11.49 19.46 -12.09
N GLY A 92 -11.78 19.27 -10.81
CA GLY A 92 -13.13 19.39 -10.26
C GLY A 92 -13.93 18.08 -10.29
N PHE A 93 -13.41 17.02 -10.91
CA PHE A 93 -14.14 15.78 -11.12
C PHE A 93 -13.47 14.60 -10.42
N VAL A 94 -14.11 14.07 -9.39
CA VAL A 94 -13.67 12.86 -8.67
C VAL A 94 -13.52 11.63 -9.59
N LEU A 95 -14.26 11.59 -10.70
CA LEU A 95 -14.12 10.55 -11.73
C LEU A 95 -12.74 10.55 -12.41
N SER A 96 -12.07 11.69 -12.53
CA SER A 96 -10.72 11.77 -13.11
C SER A 96 -9.70 11.06 -12.22
N LEU A 97 -9.86 11.19 -10.90
CA LEU A 97 -9.06 10.48 -9.89
C LEU A 97 -9.27 8.96 -9.98
N MET A 98 -10.53 8.53 -10.09
CA MET A 98 -10.86 7.10 -10.23
C MET A 98 -10.20 6.50 -11.47
N ARG A 99 -10.33 7.17 -12.63
CA ARG A 99 -9.72 6.73 -13.89
C ARG A 99 -8.21 6.63 -13.78
N LEU A 100 -7.57 7.68 -13.23
CA LEU A 100 -6.12 7.71 -13.05
C LEU A 100 -5.63 6.54 -12.18
N LEU A 101 -6.27 6.30 -11.03
CA LEU A 101 -5.90 5.18 -10.15
C LEU A 101 -6.14 3.82 -10.82
N SER A 102 -7.27 3.63 -11.50
CA SER A 102 -7.57 2.41 -12.24
C SER A 102 -6.53 2.13 -13.32
N ASP A 103 -6.14 3.15 -14.09
CA ASP A 103 -5.15 3.02 -15.16
C ASP A 103 -3.79 2.60 -14.57
N LYS A 104 -3.34 3.24 -13.49
CA LYS A 104 -2.07 2.88 -12.83
C LYS A 104 -2.09 1.48 -12.23
N ILE A 105 -3.20 1.07 -11.61
CA ILE A 105 -3.38 -0.31 -11.10
C ILE A 105 -3.32 -1.31 -12.25
N ASN A 106 -3.90 -0.99 -13.41
CA ASN A 106 -3.90 -1.91 -14.54
C ASN A 106 -2.50 -2.08 -15.18
N ASN A 107 -1.67 -1.03 -15.16
CA ASN A 107 -0.31 -1.09 -15.69
C ASN A 107 0.58 -2.09 -14.93
N CYS A 108 0.30 -2.35 -13.64
CA CYS A 108 1.05 -3.30 -12.82
C CYS A 108 0.92 -4.78 -13.21
N THR A 109 0.05 -5.10 -14.17
CA THR A 109 -0.18 -6.48 -14.66
C THR A 109 1.07 -7.17 -15.21
N THR A 110 2.12 -6.41 -15.53
CA THR A 110 3.40 -6.93 -16.02
C THR A 110 4.38 -7.33 -14.91
N GLY A 111 4.13 -6.91 -13.66
CA GLY A 111 5.08 -7.10 -12.56
C GLY A 111 6.27 -6.12 -12.55
N ASN A 112 6.26 -5.08 -13.39
CA ASN A 112 7.34 -4.10 -13.45
C ASN A 112 7.31 -3.12 -12.26
N THR A 113 8.47 -2.93 -11.64
CA THR A 113 8.70 -2.01 -10.50
C THR A 113 8.42 -0.57 -10.83
N ALA A 114 8.65 -0.15 -12.08
CA ALA A 114 8.33 1.21 -12.50
C ALA A 114 6.83 1.49 -12.34
N ASP A 115 5.97 0.57 -12.78
CA ASP A 115 4.51 0.70 -12.67
C ASP A 115 4.05 0.72 -11.20
N TYR A 116 4.64 -0.12 -10.34
CA TYR A 116 4.38 -0.08 -8.90
C TYR A 116 4.85 1.24 -8.25
N SER A 117 6.00 1.77 -8.69
CA SER A 117 6.53 3.04 -8.20
C SER A 117 5.61 4.20 -8.57
N GLU A 118 4.98 4.16 -9.75
CA GLU A 118 3.99 5.14 -10.19
C GLU A 118 2.76 5.18 -9.28
N ILE A 119 2.24 4.02 -8.85
CA ILE A 119 1.14 3.95 -7.87
C ILE A 119 1.56 4.61 -6.56
N TYR A 120 2.73 4.24 -6.03
CA TYR A 120 3.25 4.81 -4.79
C TYR A 120 3.40 6.33 -4.88
N CYS A 121 4.06 6.83 -5.93
CA CYS A 121 4.24 8.27 -6.14
C CYS A 121 2.90 9.00 -6.27
N LEU A 122 1.94 8.40 -6.98
CA LEU A 122 0.59 8.94 -7.11
C LEU A 122 -0.12 9.02 -5.76
N CYS A 123 -0.07 7.99 -4.93
CA CYS A 123 -0.68 8.01 -3.60
C CYS A 123 -0.07 9.09 -2.71
N VAL A 124 1.25 9.23 -2.70
CA VAL A 124 1.95 10.31 -1.98
C VAL A 124 1.46 11.68 -2.48
N HIS A 125 1.39 11.85 -3.80
CA HIS A 125 0.95 13.11 -4.42
C HIS A 125 -0.50 13.45 -4.04
N LEU A 126 -1.40 12.47 -4.08
CA LEU A 126 -2.81 12.67 -3.76
C LEU A 126 -3.01 12.97 -2.27
N SER A 127 -2.35 12.23 -1.37
CA SER A 127 -2.45 12.52 0.05
C SER A 127 -1.98 13.95 0.37
N LYS A 128 -0.86 14.40 -0.21
CA LYS A 128 -0.33 15.74 0.06
C LYS A 128 -1.11 16.85 -0.62
N ASN A 129 -1.45 16.70 -1.90
CA ASN A 129 -1.97 17.81 -2.72
C ASN A 129 -3.49 17.78 -2.89
N TYR A 130 -4.13 16.62 -2.78
CA TYR A 130 -5.59 16.50 -2.88
C TYR A 130 -6.25 16.45 -1.51
N LEU A 131 -5.72 15.64 -0.59
CA LEU A 131 -6.27 15.50 0.76
C LEU A 131 -5.68 16.49 1.77
N ASN A 132 -4.59 17.19 1.43
CA ASN A 132 -3.85 18.03 2.38
C ASN A 132 -3.45 17.26 3.66
N ALA A 133 -2.89 16.06 3.51
CA ALA A 133 -2.54 15.17 4.60
C ALA A 133 -1.05 14.80 4.66
N ASP A 134 -0.56 14.54 5.87
CA ASP A 134 0.79 14.05 6.15
C ASP A 134 0.90 12.56 5.83
N PHE A 135 1.18 12.25 4.56
CA PHE A 135 1.36 10.87 4.09
C PHE A 135 2.38 10.09 4.92
N ASP A 136 3.48 10.73 5.30
CA ASP A 136 4.62 10.04 5.92
C ASP A 136 4.25 9.56 7.33
N LYS A 137 3.60 10.44 8.11
CA LYS A 137 3.09 10.05 9.44
C LYS A 137 1.98 9.02 9.32
N ALA A 138 1.01 9.23 8.44
CA ALA A 138 -0.09 8.28 8.23
C ALA A 138 0.46 6.89 7.86
N PHE A 139 1.46 6.82 6.97
CA PHE A 139 2.11 5.56 6.60
C PHE A 139 2.76 4.89 7.81
N GLN A 140 3.52 5.65 8.61
CA GLN A 140 4.21 5.15 9.78
C GLN A 140 3.22 4.53 10.80
N ILE A 141 2.13 5.22 11.10
CA ILE A 141 1.11 4.75 12.05
C ILE A 141 0.42 3.48 11.55
N VAL A 142 0.10 3.41 10.25
CA VAL A 142 -0.43 2.16 9.66
C VAL A 142 0.59 1.02 9.76
N HIS A 143 1.87 1.29 9.52
CA HIS A 143 2.92 0.29 9.63
C HIS A 143 3.08 -0.21 11.07
N GLU A 144 3.17 0.70 12.05
CA GLU A 144 3.27 0.38 13.47
C GLU A 144 2.08 -0.46 13.94
N HIS A 145 0.86 -0.09 13.52
CA HIS A 145 -0.35 -0.87 13.81
C HIS A 145 -0.25 -2.30 13.25
N ARG A 146 0.14 -2.46 11.98
CA ARG A 146 0.31 -3.78 11.35
C ARG A 146 1.36 -4.62 12.06
N MET A 147 2.48 -4.02 12.47
CA MET A 147 3.53 -4.70 13.23
C MET A 147 3.05 -5.12 14.62
N SER A 148 2.26 -4.28 15.31
CA SER A 148 1.64 -4.63 16.60
C SER A 148 0.70 -5.82 16.45
N THR A 149 -0.24 -5.76 15.49
CA THR A 149 -1.22 -6.84 15.30
C THR A 149 -0.55 -8.16 14.91
N LEU A 150 0.56 -8.12 14.18
CA LEU A 150 1.35 -9.32 13.86
C LEU A 150 1.96 -9.96 15.12
N LYS A 151 2.48 -9.16 16.06
CA LYS A 151 3.02 -9.66 17.33
C LYS A 151 1.93 -10.30 18.18
N ASP A 152 0.78 -9.65 18.29
CA ASP A 152 -0.37 -10.14 19.04
C ASP A 152 -0.88 -11.47 18.44
N THR A 153 -0.96 -11.54 17.11
CA THR A 153 -1.37 -12.76 16.39
C THR A 153 -0.40 -13.91 16.63
N ARG A 154 0.91 -13.66 16.62
CA ARG A 154 1.93 -14.69 16.90
C ARG A 154 1.88 -15.22 18.33
N GLN A 155 1.71 -14.33 19.30
CA GLN A 155 1.53 -14.72 20.69
C GLN A 155 0.27 -15.58 20.87
N SER A 156 -0.82 -15.27 20.16
CA SER A 156 -2.04 -16.08 20.23
C SER A 156 -1.96 -17.43 19.51
N ILE A 157 -1.16 -17.57 18.44
CA ILE A 157 -0.97 -18.84 17.73
C ILE A 157 -0.11 -19.82 18.52
N ASP A 158 0.85 -19.33 19.32
CA ASP A 158 1.63 -20.18 20.24
C ASP A 158 0.78 -20.68 21.43
N GLU A 159 -0.37 -20.05 21.71
CA GLU A 159 -1.29 -20.43 22.80
C GLU A 159 -2.50 -21.26 22.32
N ASP A 160 -2.89 -21.19 21.05
CA ASP A 160 -4.08 -21.87 20.50
C ASP A 160 -3.74 -22.57 19.16
N ALA A 161 -3.32 -23.84 19.25
CA ALA A 161 -3.04 -24.70 18.09
C ALA A 161 -4.30 -25.33 17.46
N ASP A 162 -5.50 -24.84 17.78
CA ASP A 162 -6.75 -25.30 17.21
C ASP A 162 -7.65 -24.09 16.89
N GLU A 163 -8.12 -23.98 15.65
CA GLU A 163 -8.91 -22.85 15.10
C GLU A 163 -8.10 -21.53 14.90
N THR A 164 -7.75 -21.08 13.69
CA THR A 164 -8.73 -20.54 12.74
C THR A 164 -8.01 -20.08 11.46
N ARG A 165 -8.22 -20.76 10.32
CA ARG A 165 -7.92 -20.22 8.98
C ARG A 165 -9.05 -19.31 8.51
N LYS A 166 -9.04 -18.03 8.91
CA LYS A 166 -9.76 -16.96 8.20
C LYS A 166 -8.88 -15.72 8.16
N SER A 167 -8.59 -15.24 6.95
CA SER A 167 -7.87 -13.99 6.68
C SER A 167 -8.60 -12.81 7.32
N LYS A 168 -8.31 -12.50 8.59
CA LYS A 168 -8.71 -11.24 9.21
C LYS A 168 -7.89 -10.14 8.54
N ARG A 169 -8.58 -9.26 7.81
CA ARG A 169 -8.03 -7.98 7.33
C ARG A 169 -7.41 -7.25 8.53
N LEU A 170 -6.19 -6.75 8.38
CA LEU A 170 -5.65 -5.79 9.35
C LEU A 170 -6.46 -4.50 9.18
N LYS A 171 -7.28 -4.15 10.17
CA LYS A 171 -7.99 -2.87 10.19
C LYS A 171 -6.94 -1.75 10.16
N VAL A 172 -7.21 -0.69 9.42
CA VAL A 172 -6.36 0.52 9.48
C VAL A 172 -6.77 1.32 10.72
N PRO A 173 -5.82 1.90 11.47
CA PRO A 173 -6.15 2.84 12.54
C PRO A 173 -6.86 4.09 11.99
N ASP A 174 -7.56 4.82 12.86
CA ASP A 174 -8.15 6.12 12.50
C ASP A 174 -7.04 7.13 12.14
N LEU A 175 -7.21 7.82 11.01
CA LEU A 175 -6.23 8.74 10.44
C LEU A 175 -6.69 10.21 10.44
N THR A 176 -7.77 10.53 11.16
CA THR A 176 -8.38 11.87 11.17
C THR A 176 -7.43 12.98 11.66
N GLU A 177 -6.44 12.66 12.50
CA GLU A 177 -5.49 13.65 13.04
C GLU A 177 -4.33 14.03 12.09
N TYR A 178 -4.23 13.40 10.91
CA TYR A 178 -3.09 13.59 9.99
C TYR A 178 -3.37 14.53 8.82
N PHE A 179 -4.53 15.18 8.82
CA PHE A 179 -4.82 16.28 7.91
C PHE A 179 -4.15 17.56 8.41
N TYR A 180 -3.51 18.33 7.53
CA TYR A 180 -3.03 19.65 7.87
C TYR A 180 -4.23 20.60 8.05
N GLU A 181 -4.17 21.46 9.07
CA GLU A 181 -5.13 22.56 9.28
C GLU A 181 -5.22 23.50 8.08
#